data_AF-A0A8T4HRS9-F1
#
_entry.id   AF-A0A8T4HRS9-F1
#
_cell.length_a   1.000
_cell.length_b   1.000
_cell.length_c   1.000
_cell.angle_alpha   90.00
_cell.angle_beta   90.00
_cell.angle_gamma   90.00
#
_symmetry.space_group_name_H-M   'P 1'
#
loop_
_entity.id
_entity.type
_entity.pdbx_description
1 polymer ?
#
loop_
_entity_poly.entity_id
_entity_poly.type
_entity_poly.pdbx_seq_one_letter_code
_entity_poly.pdbx_strand_id
1 'polypeptide(L)'
;MPRLPSGTQGIPDELQRRLGVPDAVVIGLGAMLGAGIFAALAPAARAAGSGLLPALALAAVVAYCNATSSARLAARYPTSGGTYVYGRERLGEFWGYLAGWAFVVGKTASCAAMALTVGSYVWPSQAHAVAVAAVVALTAVNYAGVQKTAW
;
A
#
# COMPACT_ATOMS: atom_id res chain seq x y z
N MET A 1 51.19 10.63 -21.45
CA MET A 1 49.82 10.62 -20.90
C MET A 1 49.41 9.18 -20.64
N PRO A 2 48.86 8.89 -19.47
CA PRO A 2 47.61 8.14 -19.43
C PRO A 2 46.58 8.88 -18.59
N ARG A 3 45.48 9.31 -19.23
CA ARG A 3 44.27 9.78 -18.53
C ARG A 3 43.60 8.53 -17.94
N LEU A 4 43.36 8.54 -16.63
CA LEU A 4 42.49 7.55 -15.99
C LEU A 4 41.11 7.61 -16.66
N PRO A 5 40.47 6.47 -16.97
CA PRO A 5 39.10 6.47 -17.45
C PRO A 5 38.19 7.02 -16.35
N SER A 6 37.50 8.11 -16.66
CA SER A 6 36.36 8.60 -15.90
C SER A 6 35.27 7.54 -15.98
N GLY A 7 35.23 6.64 -15.00
CA GLY A 7 34.09 5.78 -14.77
C GLY A 7 32.89 6.68 -14.51
N THR A 8 31.99 6.77 -15.48
CA THR A 8 30.63 7.26 -15.29
C THR A 8 30.01 6.33 -14.27
N GLN A 9 30.09 6.70 -12.98
CA GLN A 9 29.28 6.09 -11.96
C GLN A 9 27.84 6.27 -12.42
N GLY A 10 27.20 5.16 -12.79
CA GLY A 10 25.82 5.14 -13.22
C GLY A 10 24.99 5.87 -12.16
N ILE A 11 24.30 6.92 -12.59
CA ILE A 11 23.26 7.55 -11.79
C ILE A 11 22.33 6.39 -11.36
N PRO A 12 22.09 6.16 -10.06
CA PRO A 12 21.18 5.10 -9.63
C PRO A 12 19.86 5.27 -10.39
N ASP A 13 19.31 4.19 -10.93
CA ASP A 13 18.04 4.16 -11.66
C ASP A 13 16.97 4.93 -10.87
N GLU A 14 16.78 6.20 -11.21
CA GLU A 14 15.88 7.08 -10.48
C GLU A 14 14.45 6.69 -10.87
N LEU A 15 13.57 6.56 -9.89
CA LEU A 15 12.21 6.08 -10.11
C LEU A 15 11.49 7.01 -11.09
N GLN A 16 11.26 6.54 -12.32
CA GLN A 16 10.62 7.36 -13.35
C GLN A 16 9.20 7.72 -12.92
N ARG A 17 8.89 9.02 -12.88
CA ARG A 17 7.54 9.53 -12.59
C ARG A 17 6.62 9.30 -13.78
N ARG A 18 6.07 8.08 -13.88
CA ARG A 18 5.15 7.67 -14.96
C ARG A 18 3.68 7.83 -14.62
N LEU A 19 3.33 8.00 -13.34
CA LEU A 19 1.95 8.10 -12.87
C LEU A 19 1.54 9.56 -12.69
N GLY A 20 0.47 9.98 -13.35
CA GLY A 20 -0.20 11.24 -13.10
C GLY A 20 -1.08 11.20 -11.85
N VAL A 21 -1.63 12.36 -11.48
CA VAL A 21 -2.65 12.45 -10.43
C VAL A 21 -3.85 11.53 -10.67
N PRO A 22 -4.48 11.47 -11.86
CA PRO A 22 -5.62 10.58 -12.08
C PRO A 22 -5.25 9.11 -11.90
N ASP A 23 -4.09 8.67 -12.40
CA ASP A 23 -3.64 7.29 -12.25
C ASP A 23 -3.42 6.95 -10.77
N ALA A 24 -2.77 7.86 -10.02
CA ALA A 24 -2.53 7.69 -8.59
C ALA A 24 -3.84 7.61 -7.79
N VAL A 25 -4.86 8.40 -8.17
CA VAL A 25 -6.19 8.36 -7.54
C VAL A 25 -6.88 7.03 -7.84
N VAL A 26 -6.89 6.57 -9.09
CA VAL A 26 -7.53 5.31 -9.48
C VAL A 26 -6.86 4.13 -8.78
N ILE A 27 -5.53 4.06 -8.80
CA ILE A 27 -4.76 3.01 -8.10
C ILE A 27 -5.05 3.05 -6.60
N GLY A 28 -5.05 4.24 -5.99
CA GLY A 28 -5.33 4.43 -4.57
C GLY A 28 -6.74 3.98 -4.18
N LEU A 29 -7.76 4.38 -4.94
CA LEU A 29 -9.16 3.98 -4.70
C LEU A 29 -9.34 2.48 -4.88
N GLY A 30 -8.75 1.88 -5.91
CA GLY A 30 -8.78 0.42 -6.12
C GLY A 30 -8.20 -0.33 -4.93
N ALA A 31 -7.05 0.13 -4.40
CA ALA A 31 -6.42 -0.46 -3.23
C ALA A 31 -7.26 -0.30 -1.94
N MET A 32 -7.93 0.86 -1.75
CA MET A 32 -8.77 1.11 -0.57
C MET A 32 -10.07 0.30 -0.59
N LEU A 33 -10.75 0.28 -1.74
CA LEU A 33 -12.03 -0.43 -1.89
C LEU A 33 -11.84 -1.95 -1.78
N GLY A 34 -10.78 -2.50 -2.38
CA GLY A 34 -10.57 -3.95 -2.49
C GLY A 34 -10.62 -4.72 -1.17
N ALA A 35 -9.94 -4.25 -0.12
CA ALA A 35 -10.01 -4.91 1.19
C ALA A 35 -11.17 -4.37 2.05
N GLY A 36 -11.42 -3.06 2.00
CA GLY A 36 -12.30 -2.40 2.96
C GLY A 36 -13.76 -2.81 2.82
N ILE A 37 -14.31 -2.75 1.60
CA ILE A 37 -15.76 -2.97 1.42
C ILE A 37 -16.15 -4.43 1.62
N PHE A 38 -15.28 -5.36 1.20
CA PHE A 38 -15.58 -6.79 1.20
C PHE A 38 -15.30 -7.48 2.54
N ALA A 39 -14.32 -6.99 3.32
CA ALA A 39 -13.89 -7.64 4.55
C ALA A 39 -14.32 -6.88 5.83
N ALA A 40 -14.29 -5.55 5.81
CA ALA A 40 -14.44 -4.76 7.04
C ALA A 40 -15.90 -4.37 7.36
N LEU A 41 -16.75 -4.23 6.34
CA LEU A 41 -18.09 -3.67 6.52
C LEU A 41 -19.02 -4.57 7.35
N ALA A 42 -19.04 -5.88 7.09
CA ALA A 42 -19.91 -6.81 7.82
C ALA A 42 -19.56 -6.91 9.32
N PRO A 43 -18.27 -7.08 9.73
CA PRO A 43 -17.89 -6.97 11.14
C PRO A 43 -18.23 -5.62 11.77
N ALA A 44 -18.00 -4.51 11.06
CA ALA A 44 -18.34 -3.17 11.55
C ALA A 44 -19.85 -3.01 11.76
N ALA A 45 -20.67 -3.51 10.83
CA ALA A 45 -22.14 -3.49 10.94
C ALA A 45 -22.63 -4.30 12.14
N ARG A 46 -22.03 -5.48 12.39
CA ARG A 46 -22.36 -6.29 13.58
C ARG A 46 -21.99 -5.60 14.89
N ALA A 47 -20.88 -4.88 14.92
CA ALA A 47 -20.42 -4.18 16.13
C ALA A 47 -21.20 -2.88 16.39
N ALA A 48 -21.45 -2.09 15.35
CA ALA A 48 -22.06 -0.77 15.47
C ALA A 48 -23.60 -0.78 15.37
N GLY A 49 -24.20 -1.81 14.76
CA GLY A 49 -25.65 -1.90 14.55
C GLY A 49 -26.19 -0.66 13.81
N SER A 50 -27.18 0.01 14.41
CA SER A 50 -27.75 1.26 13.89
C SER A 50 -26.76 2.44 13.89
N GLY A 51 -25.68 2.34 14.68
CA GLY A 51 -24.59 3.33 14.74
C GLY A 51 -23.58 3.23 13.61
N LEU A 52 -23.77 2.34 12.61
CA LEU A 52 -22.81 2.15 11.53
C LEU A 52 -22.53 3.44 10.73
N LEU A 53 -23.58 4.17 10.33
CA LEU A 53 -23.43 5.40 9.55
C LEU A 53 -22.68 6.51 10.30
N PRO A 54 -23.02 6.86 11.55
CA PRO A 54 -22.24 7.85 12.30
C PRO A 54 -20.81 7.37 12.59
N ALA A 55 -20.58 6.07 12.81
CA ALA A 55 -19.23 5.52 12.97
C ALA A 55 -18.41 5.64 11.68
N LEU A 56 -19.01 5.37 10.52
CA LEU A 56 -18.37 5.57 9.22
C LEU A 56 -18.08 7.04 8.94
N ALA A 57 -18.98 7.95 9.30
CA ALA A 57 -18.76 9.38 9.17
C ALA A 57 -17.56 9.83 10.01
N LEU A 58 -17.45 9.37 11.26
CA LEU A 58 -16.30 9.62 12.11
C LEU A 58 -15.00 9.05 11.52
N ALA A 59 -15.03 7.81 11.03
CA ALA A 59 -13.89 7.19 10.37
C ALA A 59 -13.44 7.97 9.12
N ALA A 60 -14.38 8.50 8.34
CA ALA A 60 -14.09 9.33 7.17
C ALA A 60 -13.40 10.64 7.56
N VAL A 61 -13.82 11.30 8.65
CA VAL A 61 -13.15 12.50 9.17
C VAL A 61 -11.71 12.19 9.59
N VAL A 62 -11.49 11.10 10.34
CA VAL A 62 -10.14 10.67 10.75
C VAL A 62 -9.27 10.36 9.52
N ALA A 63 -9.81 9.64 8.54
CA ALA A 63 -9.11 9.33 7.29
C ALA A 63 -8.75 10.60 6.51
N TYR A 64 -9.63 11.59 6.45
CA TYR A 64 -9.38 12.87 5.78
C TYR A 64 -8.26 13.67 6.48
N CYS A 65 -8.27 13.74 7.80
CA CYS A 65 -7.19 14.35 8.58
C CYS A 65 -5.84 13.66 8.32
N ASN A 66 -5.82 12.32 8.29
CA ASN A 66 -4.61 11.56 7.98
C ASN A 66 -4.12 11.80 6.54
N ALA A 67 -5.04 11.80 5.56
CA ALA A 67 -4.72 12.01 4.15
C ALA A 67 -4.13 13.40 3.90
N THR A 68 -4.74 14.45 4.47
CA THR A 68 -4.25 15.83 4.33
C THR A 68 -2.90 16.05 5.01
N SER A 69 -2.69 15.48 6.20
CA SER A 69 -1.38 15.50 6.88
C SER A 69 -0.30 14.80 6.04
N SER A 70 -0.62 13.61 5.52
CA SER A 70 0.29 12.84 4.67
C SER A 70 0.60 13.55 3.34
N ALA A 71 -0.39 14.19 2.72
CA ALA A 71 -0.21 14.95 1.48
C ALA A 71 0.74 16.14 1.68
N ARG A 72 0.64 16.86 2.81
CA ARG A 72 1.55 17.96 3.15
C ARG A 72 2.99 17.46 3.37
N LEU A 73 3.15 16.30 4.02
CA LEU A 73 4.46 15.68 4.19
C LEU A 73 5.04 15.20 2.86
N ALA A 74 4.23 14.59 1.99
CA ALA A 74 4.63 14.16 0.66
C ALA A 74 5.09 15.34 -0.23
N ALA A 75 4.38 16.47 -0.15
CA ALA A 75 4.76 17.70 -0.85
C ALA A 75 6.08 18.29 -0.32
N ARG A 76 6.33 18.18 1.00
CA ARG A 76 7.56 18.69 1.62
C ARG A 76 8.76 17.75 1.46
N TYR A 77 8.53 16.44 1.36
CA TYR A 77 9.55 15.42 1.21
C TYR A 77 9.25 14.57 -0.04
N PRO A 78 9.48 15.11 -1.27
CA PRO A 78 9.07 14.51 -2.53
C PRO A 78 10.02 13.38 -3.00
N THR A 79 10.42 12.52 -2.07
CA THR A 79 11.31 11.38 -2.26
C THR A 79 10.58 10.08 -1.95
N SER A 80 10.93 9.01 -2.68
CA SER A 80 10.42 7.67 -2.41
C SER A 80 10.75 7.22 -0.99
N GLY A 81 9.77 6.64 -0.28
CA GLY A 81 9.96 6.08 1.06
C GLY A 81 8.83 6.39 2.05
N GLY A 82 7.91 7.31 1.74
CA GLY A 82 6.65 7.50 2.46
C GLY A 82 6.83 7.74 3.96
N THR A 83 6.09 7.01 4.79
CA THR A 83 6.06 7.17 6.25
C THR A 83 7.42 6.98 6.93
N TYR A 84 8.30 6.13 6.36
CA TYR A 84 9.68 5.97 6.84
C TYR A 84 10.44 7.29 6.73
N VAL A 85 10.41 7.93 5.56
CA VAL A 85 11.09 9.21 5.33
C VAL A 85 10.49 10.28 6.22
N TYR A 86 9.17 10.36 6.32
CA TYR A 86 8.52 11.38 7.14
C TYR A 86 8.89 11.26 8.63
N GLY A 87 8.90 10.02 9.16
CA GLY A 87 9.31 9.75 10.54
C GLY A 87 10.79 10.07 10.78
N ARG A 88 11.66 9.67 9.85
CA ARG A 88 13.10 9.93 9.93
C ARG A 88 13.40 11.44 9.95
N GLU A 89 12.80 12.19 9.03
CA GLU A 89 13.05 13.63 8.86
C GLU A 89 12.46 14.50 9.99
N ARG A 90 11.43 14.03 10.69
CA ARG A 90 10.74 14.81 11.73
C ARG A 90 11.00 14.36 13.16
N LEU A 91 11.30 13.08 13.37
CA LEU A 91 11.39 12.48 14.69
C LEU A 91 12.74 11.77 14.91
N GLY A 92 13.54 11.57 13.86
CA GLY A 92 14.85 10.92 13.94
C GLY A 92 14.84 9.46 13.45
N GLU A 93 16.03 8.87 13.35
CA GLU A 93 16.26 7.59 12.67
C GLU A 93 15.45 6.43 13.26
N PHE A 94 15.38 6.33 14.59
CA PHE A 94 14.63 5.27 15.27
C PHE A 94 13.14 5.27 14.87
N TRP A 95 12.50 6.44 14.88
CA TRP A 95 11.09 6.57 14.54
C TRP A 95 10.82 6.37 13.05
N GLY A 96 11.75 6.77 12.20
CA GLY A 96 11.73 6.42 10.78
C GLY A 96 11.75 4.91 10.59
N TYR A 97 12.72 4.22 11.20
CA TYR A 97 12.87 2.76 11.13
C TYR A 97 11.62 2.03 11.63
N LEU A 98 11.09 2.43 12.80
CA LEU A 98 9.85 1.86 13.35
C LEU A 98 8.67 2.06 12.40
N ALA A 99 8.50 3.26 11.83
CA ALA A 99 7.43 3.55 10.87
C ALA A 99 7.58 2.73 9.58
N GLY A 100 8.80 2.49 9.10
CA GLY A 100 9.09 1.62 7.97
C GLY A 100 8.68 0.17 8.23
N TRP A 101 9.10 -0.39 9.37
CA TRP A 101 8.73 -1.76 9.74
C TRP A 101 7.23 -1.92 9.99
N ALA A 102 6.60 -0.97 10.67
CA ALA A 102 5.15 -0.97 10.85
C ALA A 102 4.41 -0.95 9.50
N PHE A 103 4.92 -0.21 8.52
CA PHE A 103 4.38 -0.20 7.16
C PHE A 103 4.50 -1.56 6.47
N VAL A 104 5.68 -2.21 6.53
CA VAL A 104 5.90 -3.53 5.92
C VAL A 104 5.00 -4.59 6.55
N VAL A 105 4.93 -4.64 7.89
CA VAL A 105 4.07 -5.58 8.62
C VAL A 105 2.60 -5.32 8.28
N GLY A 106 2.16 -4.05 8.28
CA GLY A 106 0.79 -3.68 7.96
C GLY A 106 0.39 -4.05 6.52
N LYS A 107 1.27 -3.83 5.55
CA LYS A 107 1.04 -4.24 4.16
C LYS A 107 0.98 -5.76 4.00
N THR A 108 1.83 -6.50 4.71
CA THR A 108 1.83 -7.97 4.72
C THR A 108 0.52 -8.52 5.31
N ALA A 109 0.09 -7.99 6.46
CA ALA A 109 -1.18 -8.34 7.07
C ALA A 109 -2.38 -8.00 6.16
N SER A 110 -2.31 -6.87 5.44
CA SER A 110 -3.32 -6.47 4.45
C SER A 110 -3.40 -7.46 3.28
N CYS A 111 -2.28 -7.93 2.75
CA CYS A 111 -2.25 -8.98 1.73
C CYS A 111 -2.88 -10.29 2.24
N ALA A 112 -2.55 -10.71 3.46
CA ALA A 112 -3.14 -11.91 4.07
C ALA A 112 -4.66 -11.76 4.24
N ALA A 113 -5.13 -10.62 4.75
CA ALA A 113 -6.56 -10.34 4.90
C ALA A 113 -7.30 -10.35 3.55
N MET A 114 -6.69 -9.77 2.50
CA MET A 114 -7.27 -9.76 1.15
C MET A 114 -7.34 -11.17 0.56
N ALA A 115 -6.27 -11.97 0.70
CA ALA A 115 -6.26 -13.35 0.24
C ALA A 115 -7.32 -14.20 0.95
N LEU A 116 -7.47 -14.04 2.27
CA LEU A 116 -8.52 -14.71 3.05
C LEU A 116 -9.92 -14.26 2.63
N THR A 117 -10.09 -12.99 2.27
CA THR A 117 -11.35 -12.48 1.72
C THR A 117 -11.68 -13.17 0.40
N VAL A 118 -10.71 -13.30 -0.52
CA VAL A 118 -10.93 -14.09 -1.75
C VAL A 118 -11.33 -15.52 -1.42
N GLY A 119 -10.60 -16.16 -0.49
CA GLY A 119 -10.91 -17.52 -0.05
C GLY A 119 -12.33 -17.67 0.52
N SER A 120 -12.78 -16.73 1.35
CA SER A 120 -14.10 -16.78 1.96
C SER A 120 -15.25 -16.57 0.97
N TYR A 121 -15.02 -15.82 -0.10
CA TYR A 121 -16.04 -15.60 -1.14
C TYR A 121 -16.05 -16.72 -2.21
N VAL A 122 -14.88 -17.29 -2.54
CA VAL A 122 -14.76 -18.31 -3.60
C VAL A 122 -15.08 -19.72 -3.07
N TRP A 123 -14.48 -20.12 -1.94
CA TRP A 123 -14.70 -21.45 -1.37
C TRP A 123 -14.62 -21.40 0.17
N PRO A 124 -15.73 -21.10 0.87
CA PRO A 124 -15.74 -20.90 2.31
C PRO A 124 -15.16 -22.08 3.12
N SER A 125 -15.45 -23.33 2.74
CA SER A 125 -14.97 -24.52 3.47
C SER A 125 -13.46 -24.78 3.30
N GLN A 126 -12.82 -24.18 2.29
CA GLN A 126 -11.38 -24.30 2.02
C GLN A 126 -10.71 -22.93 1.86
N ALA A 127 -11.22 -21.92 2.57
CA ALA A 127 -10.82 -20.52 2.39
C ALA A 127 -9.30 -20.30 2.50
N HIS A 128 -8.63 -21.00 3.43
CA HIS A 128 -7.18 -20.90 3.59
C HIS A 128 -6.42 -21.46 2.38
N ALA A 129 -6.86 -22.59 1.82
CA ALA A 129 -6.23 -23.18 0.64
C ALA A 129 -6.35 -22.26 -0.58
N VAL A 130 -7.54 -21.68 -0.79
CA VAL A 130 -7.77 -20.69 -1.86
C VAL A 130 -6.97 -19.42 -1.64
N ALA A 131 -6.88 -18.93 -0.40
CA ALA A 131 -6.07 -17.75 -0.07
C ALA A 131 -4.58 -17.97 -0.39
N VAL A 132 -4.02 -19.11 0.02
CA VAL A 132 -2.63 -19.48 -0.29
C VAL A 132 -2.43 -19.60 -1.80
N ALA A 133 -3.34 -20.27 -2.51
CA ALA A 133 -3.28 -20.40 -3.96
C ALA A 133 -3.33 -19.02 -4.66
N ALA A 134 -4.17 -18.10 -4.19
CA ALA A 134 -4.25 -16.74 -4.72
C ALA A 134 -2.96 -15.95 -4.51
N VAL A 135 -2.35 -16.05 -3.32
CA VAL A 135 -1.04 -15.43 -3.05
C VAL A 135 0.03 -16.01 -3.97
N VAL A 136 0.13 -17.35 -4.06
CA VAL A 136 1.12 -18.03 -4.92
C VAL A 136 0.93 -17.65 -6.39
N ALA A 137 -0.31 -17.61 -6.88
CA ALA A 137 -0.62 -17.22 -8.24
C ALA A 137 -0.22 -15.76 -8.52
N LEU A 138 -0.59 -14.81 -7.65
CA LEU A 138 -0.21 -13.40 -7.79
C LEU A 138 1.30 -13.20 -7.70
N THR A 139 1.96 -13.91 -6.79
CA THR A 139 3.43 -13.91 -6.67
C THR A 139 4.07 -14.45 -7.95
N ALA A 140 3.58 -15.57 -8.49
CA ALA A 140 4.07 -16.14 -9.74
C ALA A 140 3.87 -15.19 -10.93
N VAL A 141 2.71 -14.53 -11.03
CA VAL A 141 2.45 -13.49 -12.05
C VAL A 141 3.41 -12.31 -11.90
N ASN A 142 3.67 -11.86 -10.67
CA ASN A 142 4.65 -10.80 -10.41
C ASN A 142 6.07 -11.21 -10.85
N TYR A 143 6.48 -12.45 -10.57
CA TYR A 143 7.78 -12.98 -11.00
C TYR A 143 7.86 -13.19 -12.52
N ALA A 144 6.76 -13.60 -13.17
CA ALA A 144 6.69 -13.81 -14.62
C ALA A 144 6.70 -12.50 -15.44
N GLY A 145 6.57 -11.36 -14.77
CA GLY A 145 6.83 -10.03 -15.33
C GLY A 145 5.62 -9.40 -16.01
N VAL A 146 5.03 -8.42 -15.32
CA VAL A 146 4.11 -7.41 -15.89
C VAL A 146 4.85 -6.41 -16.83
N GLN A 147 6.07 -6.73 -17.28
CA GLN A 147 6.82 -5.92 -18.24
C GLN A 147 6.33 -6.07 -19.70
N LYS A 148 5.47 -7.05 -20.02
CA LYS A 148 4.97 -7.26 -21.39
C LYS A 148 3.88 -6.28 -21.85
N THR A 149 3.53 -5.29 -21.03
CA THR A 149 2.40 -4.36 -21.30
C THR A 149 2.79 -2.88 -21.31
N ALA A 150 4.07 -2.54 -21.19
CA ALA A 150 4.55 -1.19 -21.48
C ALA A 150 4.89 -1.10 -22.97
N TRP A 151 3.88 -0.75 -23.78
CA TRP A 151 4.05 -0.27 -25.15
C TRP A 151 4.01 1.25 -25.15
#